data_AF-A0A0W0Z025-F1
#
_entry.id   AF-A0A0W0Z025-F1
#
_cell.length_a   1.000
_cell.length_b   1.000
_cell.length_c   1.000
_cell.angle_alpha   90.00
_cell.angle_beta   90.00
_cell.angle_gamma   90.00
#
_symmetry.space_group_name_H-M   'P 1'
#
loop_
_entity.id
_entity.type
_entity.pdbx_description
1 polymer ?
#
loop_
_entity_poly.entity_id
_entity_poly.type
_entity_poly.pdbx_seq_one_letter_code
_entity_poly.pdbx_strand_id
1 'polypeptide(L)'
;MYAYELLYRNGDTPTANVDNMNPFSGDAATSSVITQLFTNLDMETILGNKRAFINFTHNHLVQQIPNLLPKERIVIEVLETVKIDQNLIKNLIALNKLGYKIALDDFIYRDELKPLIEIADIIKIDVLNLNKDQIARQLDPLSHFRGKLLAEKIEDKNQFGHCVDLGFHFF
;
A
#
# COMPACT_ATOMS: atom_id res chain seq x y z
N MET A 1 13.54 8.25 8.03
CA MET A 1 12.39 8.38 7.09
C MET A 1 12.67 7.49 5.88
N TYR A 2 11.89 6.42 5.70
CA TYR A 2 12.20 5.31 4.78
C TYR A 2 11.54 5.42 3.40
N ALA A 3 10.37 6.04 3.32
CA ALA A 3 9.61 6.21 2.07
C ALA A 3 8.70 7.44 2.13
N TYR A 4 8.06 7.75 1.01
CA TYR A 4 6.99 8.74 0.90
C TYR A 4 5.74 8.05 0.33
N GLU A 5 4.57 8.36 0.87
CA GLU A 5 3.28 7.98 0.30
C GLU A 5 2.73 9.15 -0.51
N LEU A 6 2.27 8.88 -1.74
CA LEU A 6 1.76 9.90 -2.64
C LEU A 6 0.25 9.76 -2.77
N LEU A 7 -0.46 10.66 -2.09
CA LEU A 7 -1.92 10.71 -2.13
C LEU A 7 -2.39 11.75 -3.15
N TYR A 8 -3.32 11.35 -4.02
CA TYR A 8 -4.03 12.31 -4.86
C TYR A 8 -4.99 13.14 -4.02
N ARG A 9 -4.97 14.46 -4.21
CA ARG A 9 -5.90 15.38 -3.55
C ARG A 9 -6.49 16.33 -4.57
N ASN A 10 -7.78 16.21 -4.86
CA ASN A 10 -8.55 17.25 -5.54
C ASN A 10 -8.75 18.42 -4.55
N GLY A 11 -8.26 19.63 -4.88
CA GLY A 11 -8.61 20.85 -4.12
C GLY A 11 -10.13 21.02 -4.11
N ASP A 12 -10.83 21.30 -3.00
CA ASP A 12 -10.63 22.32 -1.96
C ASP A 12 -10.93 21.80 -0.53
N THR A 13 -10.71 20.50 -0.25
CA THR A 13 -11.03 19.94 1.08
C THR A 13 -9.78 19.39 1.80
N PRO A 14 -9.71 19.41 3.15
CA PRO A 14 -8.62 18.85 3.95
C PRO A 14 -8.43 17.34 3.78
N THR A 15 -9.41 16.67 3.19
CA THR A 15 -9.49 15.22 3.06
C THR A 15 -9.15 14.79 1.63
N ALA A 16 -8.38 13.70 1.49
CA ALA A 16 -8.23 12.99 0.23
C ALA A 16 -9.54 12.26 -0.10
N ASN A 17 -10.58 13.03 -0.47
CA ASN A 17 -11.86 12.47 -0.87
C ASN A 17 -11.75 11.97 -2.31
N VAL A 18 -11.13 10.81 -2.47
CA VAL A 18 -11.39 9.94 -3.62
C VAL A 18 -12.73 9.27 -3.30
N ASP A 19 -13.71 9.38 -4.20
CA ASP A 19 -14.99 8.71 -4.01
C ASP A 19 -14.77 7.20 -4.19
N ASN A 20 -14.37 6.53 -3.10
CA ASN A 20 -13.99 5.12 -3.09
C ASN A 20 -15.12 4.17 -3.56
N MET A 21 -16.35 4.67 -3.70
CA MET A 21 -17.48 3.93 -4.27
C MET A 21 -17.55 4.02 -5.80
N ASN A 22 -16.82 4.95 -6.43
CA ASN A 22 -16.74 5.10 -7.87
C ASN A 22 -15.35 4.69 -8.38
N PRO A 23 -15.20 3.52 -9.05
CA PRO A 23 -13.92 3.04 -9.58
C PRO A 23 -13.22 4.05 -10.49
N PHE A 24 -13.99 4.87 -11.22
CA PHE A 24 -13.45 5.89 -12.11
C PHE A 24 -12.75 7.04 -11.36
N SER A 25 -13.14 7.29 -10.10
CA SER A 25 -12.53 8.35 -9.29
C SER A 25 -11.16 7.93 -8.77
N GLY A 26 -11.01 6.67 -8.35
CA GLY A 26 -9.72 6.06 -8.00
C GLY A 26 -8.80 5.97 -9.21
N ASP A 27 -9.36 5.65 -10.38
CA ASP A 27 -8.59 5.59 -11.62
C ASP A 27 -7.99 6.95 -12.02
N ALA A 28 -8.82 8.00 -11.94
CA ALA A 28 -8.37 9.37 -12.20
C ALA A 28 -7.33 9.86 -11.17
N ALA A 29 -7.49 9.47 -9.90
CA ALA A 29 -6.56 9.83 -8.82
C ALA A 29 -5.16 9.26 -9.04
N THR A 30 -5.02 7.94 -9.25
CA THR A 30 -3.71 7.34 -9.54
C THR A 30 -3.16 7.83 -10.87
N SER A 31 -3.98 7.97 -11.92
CA SER A 31 -3.54 8.50 -13.22
C SER A 31 -2.99 9.92 -13.09
N SER A 32 -3.58 10.73 -12.21
CA SER A 32 -3.09 12.08 -11.93
C SER A 32 -1.81 12.06 -11.10
N VAL A 33 -1.68 11.19 -10.09
CA VAL A 33 -0.40 11.02 -9.34
C VAL A 33 0.71 10.59 -10.27
N ILE A 34 0.45 9.60 -11.13
CA ILE A 34 1.37 9.17 -12.19
C ILE A 34 1.70 10.36 -13.07
N THR A 35 0.69 11.04 -13.64
CA THR A 35 0.93 12.19 -14.52
C THR A 35 1.77 13.26 -13.82
N GLN A 36 1.48 13.62 -12.57
CA GLN A 36 2.25 14.60 -11.79
C GLN A 36 3.71 14.15 -11.63
N LEU A 37 3.93 12.88 -11.29
CA LEU A 37 5.26 12.30 -11.13
C LEU A 37 6.07 12.33 -12.44
N PHE A 38 5.42 12.14 -13.60
CA PHE A 38 6.11 12.08 -14.90
C PHE A 38 6.11 13.37 -15.71
N THR A 39 5.22 14.33 -15.44
CA THR A 39 5.15 15.59 -16.20
C THR A 39 5.99 16.71 -15.57
N ASN A 40 6.20 16.69 -14.25
CA ASN A 40 6.75 17.85 -13.54
C ASN A 40 8.02 17.58 -12.73
N LEU A 41 8.57 16.35 -12.69
CA LEU A 41 9.51 15.98 -11.62
C LEU A 41 10.73 15.16 -12.05
N ASP A 42 11.91 15.69 -11.69
CA ASP A 42 13.06 14.86 -11.35
C ASP A 42 12.71 14.08 -10.08
N MET A 43 12.31 12.81 -10.24
CA MET A 43 12.02 11.89 -9.15
C MET A 43 13.13 11.83 -8.07
N GLU A 44 14.38 12.13 -8.46
CA GLU A 44 15.51 12.28 -7.54
C GLU A 44 15.34 13.46 -6.57
N THR A 45 14.81 14.58 -7.04
CA THR A 45 14.67 15.81 -6.25
C THR A 45 13.61 15.67 -5.16
N ILE A 46 12.54 14.89 -5.39
CA ILE A 46 11.50 14.64 -4.36
C ILE A 46 11.84 13.44 -3.49
N LEU A 47 12.14 12.30 -4.09
CA LEU A 47 12.23 11.04 -3.35
C LEU A 47 13.66 10.78 -2.86
N GLY A 48 14.67 11.47 -3.38
CA GLY A 48 16.07 11.13 -3.20
C GLY A 48 16.32 9.70 -3.67
N ASN A 49 16.83 8.85 -2.77
CA ASN A 49 17.03 7.41 -3.01
C ASN A 49 15.89 6.53 -2.47
N LYS A 50 14.76 7.11 -2.09
CA LYS A 50 13.63 6.37 -1.48
C LYS A 50 12.64 5.90 -2.55
N ARG A 51 11.77 4.97 -2.13
CA ARG A 51 10.63 4.53 -2.93
C ARG A 51 9.37 5.33 -2.59
N ALA A 52 8.55 5.56 -3.59
CA ALA A 52 7.19 6.08 -3.44
C ALA A 52 6.19 4.93 -3.32
N PHE A 53 5.34 4.99 -2.31
CA PHE A 53 4.18 4.11 -2.19
C PHE A 53 3.04 4.74 -3.01
N ILE A 54 2.46 3.95 -3.92
CA ILE A 54 1.46 4.40 -4.87
C ILE A 54 0.27 3.45 -4.84
N ASN A 55 -0.90 4.00 -4.55
CA ASN A 55 -2.18 3.30 -4.55
C ASN A 55 -2.66 2.96 -5.96
N PHE A 56 -2.91 1.68 -6.18
CA PHE A 56 -3.48 1.18 -7.43
C PHE A 56 -4.84 0.51 -7.21
N THR A 57 -5.83 0.95 -7.99
CA THR A 57 -7.12 0.29 -8.11
C THR A 57 -6.98 -1.08 -8.79
N HIS A 58 -8.05 -1.88 -8.70
CA HIS A 58 -8.16 -3.15 -9.42
C HIS A 58 -7.89 -2.98 -10.91
N ASN A 59 -8.49 -1.96 -11.52
CA ASN A 59 -8.39 -1.72 -12.97
C ASN A 59 -6.94 -1.41 -13.37
N HIS A 60 -6.22 -0.57 -12.62
CA HIS A 60 -4.81 -0.30 -12.90
C HIS A 60 -3.94 -1.56 -12.84
N LEU A 61 -4.18 -2.43 -11.86
CA LEU A 61 -3.42 -3.67 -11.68
C LEU A 61 -3.72 -4.66 -12.80
N VAL A 62 -4.98 -4.79 -13.21
CA VAL A 62 -5.39 -5.65 -14.33
C VAL A 62 -4.87 -5.14 -15.67
N GLN A 63 -4.86 -3.81 -15.87
CA GLN A 63 -4.30 -3.17 -17.06
C GLN A 63 -2.77 -3.05 -17.03
N GLN A 64 -2.12 -3.52 -15.96
CA GLN A 64 -0.66 -3.47 -15.77
C GLN A 64 -0.06 -2.06 -15.85
N ILE A 65 -0.81 -1.04 -15.42
CA ILE A 65 -0.33 0.34 -15.32
C ILE A 65 0.99 0.47 -14.53
N PRO A 66 1.24 -0.28 -13.44
CA PRO A 66 2.53 -0.21 -12.75
C PRO A 66 3.76 -0.51 -13.63
N ASN A 67 3.62 -1.25 -14.73
CA ASN A 67 4.73 -1.53 -15.66
C ASN A 67 5.27 -0.28 -16.36
N LEU A 68 4.49 0.81 -16.37
CA LEU A 68 4.92 2.10 -16.91
C LEU A 68 5.88 2.84 -15.97
N LEU A 69 6.07 2.33 -14.75
CA LEU A 69 6.77 2.98 -13.65
C LEU A 69 8.09 2.25 -13.35
N PRO A 70 9.16 2.96 -12.97
CA PRO A 70 10.42 2.33 -12.61
C PRO A 70 10.27 1.56 -11.28
N LYS A 71 10.35 0.23 -11.36
CA LYS A 71 10.17 -0.69 -10.22
C LYS A 71 11.10 -0.41 -9.03
N GLU A 72 12.29 0.13 -9.28
CA GLU A 72 13.25 0.47 -8.23
C GLU A 72 12.77 1.64 -7.36
N ARG A 73 11.86 2.46 -7.90
CA ARG A 73 11.41 3.74 -7.31
C ARG A 73 10.02 3.67 -6.69
N ILE A 74 9.28 2.59 -6.87
CA ILE A 74 7.90 2.49 -6.39
C ILE A 74 7.64 1.24 -5.56
N VAL A 75 6.62 1.33 -4.71
CA VAL A 75 5.93 0.20 -4.09
C VAL A 75 4.47 0.28 -4.55
N ILE A 76 3.96 -0.83 -5.06
CA ILE A 76 2.59 -0.98 -5.52
C ILE A 76 1.72 -1.25 -4.29
N GLU A 77 0.87 -0.31 -3.91
CA GLU A 77 -0.13 -0.51 -2.86
C GLU A 77 -1.43 -1.03 -3.46
N VAL A 78 -1.83 -2.21 -3.02
CA VAL A 78 -3.11 -2.82 -3.33
C VAL A 78 -4.09 -2.40 -2.25
N LEU A 79 -5.10 -1.63 -2.65
CA LEU A 79 -6.14 -1.16 -1.73
C LEU A 79 -6.97 -2.32 -1.16
N GLU A 80 -7.40 -2.18 0.07
CA GLU A 80 -8.26 -3.10 0.83
C GLU A 80 -9.64 -3.33 0.18
N THR A 81 -10.08 -2.37 -0.64
CA THR A 81 -11.34 -2.37 -1.40
C THR A 81 -11.27 -3.13 -2.73
N VAL A 82 -10.08 -3.55 -3.15
CA VAL A 82 -9.89 -4.24 -4.44
C VAL A 82 -10.58 -5.60 -4.44
N LYS A 83 -11.36 -5.86 -5.49
CA LYS A 83 -11.96 -7.19 -5.73
C LYS A 83 -10.87 -8.23 -6.00
N ILE A 84 -10.82 -9.28 -5.20
CA ILE A 84 -9.88 -10.38 -5.40
C ILE A 84 -10.44 -11.35 -6.44
N ASP A 85 -9.78 -11.42 -7.59
CA ASP A 85 -10.08 -12.39 -8.63
C ASP A 85 -8.81 -12.98 -9.26
N GLN A 86 -8.97 -13.98 -10.12
CA GLN A 86 -7.84 -14.67 -10.76
C GLN A 86 -6.99 -13.73 -11.63
N ASN A 87 -7.60 -12.70 -12.24
CA ASN A 87 -6.87 -11.76 -13.08
C ASN A 87 -5.97 -10.86 -12.23
N LEU A 88 -6.48 -10.36 -11.11
CA LEU A 88 -5.69 -9.59 -10.15
C LEU A 88 -4.50 -10.40 -9.65
N ILE A 89 -4.75 -11.61 -9.13
CA ILE A 89 -3.70 -12.47 -8.56
C ILE A 89 -2.62 -12.76 -9.61
N LYS A 90 -3.02 -13.11 -10.84
CA LYS A 90 -2.09 -13.36 -11.95
C LYS A 90 -1.22 -12.14 -12.26
N ASN A 91 -1.79 -10.95 -12.29
CA ASN A 91 -1.05 -9.72 -12.57
C ASN A 91 -0.11 -9.34 -11.42
N LEU A 92 -0.52 -9.49 -10.15
CA LEU A 92 0.35 -9.26 -8.99
C LEU A 92 1.54 -10.23 -8.97
N ILE A 93 1.33 -11.51 -9.29
CA ILE A 93 2.43 -12.48 -9.44
C ILE A 93 3.39 -12.05 -10.56
N ALA A 94 2.87 -11.57 -11.69
CA ALA A 94 3.71 -11.10 -12.80
C ALA A 94 4.54 -9.87 -12.40
N LEU A 95 3.93 -8.90 -11.72
CA LEU A 95 4.62 -7.71 -11.19
C LEU A 95 5.70 -8.07 -10.18
N ASN A 96 5.41 -8.98 -9.24
CA ASN A 96 6.39 -9.48 -8.29
C ASN A 96 7.59 -10.14 -8.99
N LYS A 97 7.33 -10.99 -10.01
CA LYS A 97 8.39 -11.62 -10.83
C LYS A 97 9.24 -10.62 -11.62
N LEU A 98 8.67 -9.49 -12.02
CA LEU A 98 9.41 -8.40 -12.67
C LEU A 98 10.29 -7.60 -11.69
N GLY A 99 10.10 -7.81 -10.38
CA GLY A 99 10.88 -7.19 -9.30
C GLY A 99 10.21 -5.98 -8.67
N TYR A 100 8.92 -5.71 -8.95
CA TYR A 100 8.15 -4.71 -8.21
C TYR A 100 7.94 -5.16 -6.77
N LYS A 101 7.91 -4.19 -5.86
CA LYS A 101 7.48 -4.41 -4.48
C LYS A 101 5.99 -4.18 -4.34
N ILE A 102 5.33 -5.05 -3.59
CA ILE A 102 3.89 -5.03 -3.37
C ILE A 102 3.59 -4.84 -1.89
N ALA A 103 2.72 -3.89 -1.60
CA ALA A 103 2.18 -3.63 -0.28
C ALA A 103 0.66 -3.87 -0.28
N LEU A 104 0.13 -4.43 0.81
CA LEU A 104 -1.31 -4.47 1.08
C LEU A 104 -1.66 -3.34 2.04
N ASP A 105 -2.58 -2.48 1.61
CA ASP A 105 -3.00 -1.29 2.37
C ASP A 105 -4.14 -1.60 3.33
N ASP A 106 -4.24 -0.86 4.44
CA ASP A 106 -5.28 -0.97 5.48
C ASP A 106 -5.72 -2.44 5.77
N PHE A 107 -4.75 -3.33 6.00
CA PHE A 107 -4.99 -4.77 5.95
C PHE A 107 -5.81 -5.29 7.14
N ILE A 108 -6.93 -5.95 6.83
CA ILE A 108 -7.74 -6.72 7.78
C ILE A 108 -7.88 -8.15 7.24
N TYR A 109 -7.42 -9.13 8.00
CA TYR A 109 -7.38 -10.52 7.55
C TYR A 109 -8.77 -11.04 7.15
N ARG A 110 -8.82 -11.67 5.97
CA ARG A 110 -9.93 -12.44 5.43
C ARG A 110 -9.34 -13.65 4.69
N ASP A 111 -9.99 -14.81 4.71
CA ASP A 111 -9.44 -16.02 4.09
C ASP A 111 -9.16 -15.86 2.58
N GLU A 112 -9.95 -15.03 1.89
CA GLU A 112 -9.76 -14.66 0.49
C GLU A 112 -8.45 -13.91 0.20
N LEU A 113 -7.83 -13.28 1.21
CA LEU A 113 -6.58 -12.52 1.06
C LEU A 113 -5.34 -13.41 1.07
N LYS A 114 -5.43 -14.70 1.40
CA LYS A 114 -4.27 -15.62 1.45
C LYS A 114 -3.37 -15.53 0.21
N PRO A 115 -3.88 -15.54 -1.03
CA PRO A 115 -3.03 -15.42 -2.21
C PRO A 115 -2.28 -14.08 -2.27
N LEU A 116 -2.89 -13.00 -1.79
CA LEU A 116 -2.26 -11.67 -1.77
C LEU A 116 -1.17 -11.60 -0.70
N ILE A 117 -1.40 -12.21 0.48
CA ILE A 117 -0.41 -12.30 1.57
C ILE A 117 0.84 -13.04 1.10
N GLU A 118 0.71 -14.09 0.29
CA GLU A 118 1.85 -14.83 -0.26
C GLU A 118 2.70 -14.04 -1.26
N ILE A 119 2.11 -13.02 -1.90
CA ILE A 119 2.76 -12.19 -2.92
C ILE A 119 3.35 -10.90 -2.30
N ALA A 120 2.77 -10.42 -1.21
CA ALA A 120 3.10 -9.15 -0.60
C ALA A 120 4.53 -9.13 -0.03
N ASP A 121 5.21 -8.01 -0.23
CA ASP A 121 6.47 -7.69 0.46
C ASP A 121 6.21 -6.92 1.75
N ILE A 122 5.12 -6.16 1.79
CA ILE A 122 4.75 -5.28 2.90
C ILE A 122 3.26 -5.46 3.20
N ILE A 123 2.91 -5.50 4.48
CA ILE A 123 1.51 -5.41 4.93
C ILE A 123 1.41 -4.22 5.87
N LYS A 124 0.50 -3.30 5.56
CA LYS A 124 0.22 -2.10 6.33
C LYS A 124 -0.96 -2.38 7.27
N ILE A 125 -0.81 -2.04 8.54
CA ILE A 125 -1.81 -2.24 9.59
C ILE A 125 -2.10 -0.90 10.23
N ASP A 126 -3.33 -0.42 10.08
CA ASP A 126 -3.84 0.69 10.87
C ASP A 126 -3.96 0.25 12.33
N VAL A 127 -3.18 0.88 13.20
CA VAL A 127 -3.21 0.59 14.64
C VAL A 127 -4.06 1.59 15.43
N LEU A 128 -4.66 2.58 14.75
CA LEU A 128 -5.48 3.63 15.37
C LEU A 128 -6.57 3.02 16.24
N ASN A 129 -6.69 3.53 17.48
CA ASN A 129 -7.64 3.03 18.48
C ASN A 129 -7.49 1.53 18.87
N LEU A 130 -6.39 0.87 18.50
CA LEU A 130 -6.11 -0.51 18.89
C LEU A 130 -5.11 -0.58 20.06
N ASN A 131 -5.41 -1.45 21.02
CA ASN A 131 -4.47 -1.84 22.06
C ASN A 131 -3.56 -3.00 21.62
N LYS A 132 -2.54 -3.31 22.42
CA LYS A 132 -1.54 -4.36 22.12
C LYS A 132 -2.18 -5.72 21.78
N ASP A 133 -3.19 -6.15 22.53
CA ASP A 133 -3.84 -7.44 22.34
C ASP A 133 -4.72 -7.48 21.08
N GLN A 134 -5.28 -6.34 20.67
CA GLN A 134 -6.03 -6.23 19.43
C GLN A 134 -5.09 -6.30 18.22
N ILE A 135 -3.95 -5.59 18.29
CA ILE A 135 -2.93 -5.64 17.24
C ILE A 135 -2.37 -7.07 17.13
N ALA A 136 -2.03 -7.71 18.25
CA ALA A 136 -1.54 -9.10 18.26
C ALA A 136 -2.51 -10.07 17.55
N ARG A 137 -3.81 -9.98 17.86
CA ARG A 137 -4.85 -10.80 17.20
C ARG A 137 -4.95 -10.57 15.69
N GLN A 138 -4.67 -9.35 15.22
CA GLN A 138 -4.64 -9.05 13.78
C GLN A 138 -3.38 -9.61 13.09
N LEU A 139 -2.29 -9.79 13.84
CA LEU A 139 -1.05 -10.38 13.37
C LEU A 139 -1.03 -11.91 13.43
N ASP A 140 -1.83 -12.56 14.28
CA ASP A 140 -1.87 -14.02 14.40
C ASP A 140 -1.99 -14.77 13.04
N PRO A 141 -2.87 -14.35 12.11
CA PRO A 141 -2.98 -14.99 10.79
C PRO A 141 -1.74 -14.77 9.90
N LEU A 142 -0.90 -13.80 10.24
CA LEU A 142 0.34 -13.43 9.52
C LEU A 142 1.58 -14.09 10.12
N SER A 143 1.44 -15.05 11.04
CA SER A 143 2.57 -15.76 11.69
C SER A 143 3.57 -16.40 10.72
N HIS A 144 3.16 -16.72 9.49
CA HIS A 144 4.02 -17.26 8.43
C HIS A 144 4.44 -16.22 7.37
N PHE A 145 3.99 -14.97 7.49
CA PHE A 145 4.36 -13.89 6.60
C PHE A 145 5.85 -13.57 6.74
N ARG A 146 6.57 -13.55 5.62
CA ARG A 146 8.03 -13.32 5.59
C ARG A 146 8.40 -11.89 5.19
N GLY A 147 7.41 -11.08 4.83
CA GLY A 147 7.62 -9.69 4.44
C GLY A 147 7.79 -8.77 5.64
N LYS A 148 7.52 -7.49 5.43
CA LYS A 148 7.65 -6.43 6.43
C LYS A 148 6.28 -5.93 6.86
N LEU A 149 6.13 -5.72 8.15
CA LEU A 149 4.93 -5.10 8.72
C LEU A 149 5.16 -3.60 8.88
N LEU A 150 4.20 -2.80 8.43
CA LEU A 150 4.19 -1.34 8.57
C LEU A 150 2.99 -0.94 9.43
N ALA A 151 3.24 -0.24 10.54
CA ALA A 151 2.18 0.27 11.40
C ALA A 151 1.80 1.69 10.96
N GLU A 152 0.51 1.97 10.86
CA GLU A 152 -0.01 3.26 10.44
C GLU A 152 -0.80 3.96 11.54
N LYS A 153 -0.91 5.28 11.43
CA LYS A 153 -1.72 6.14 12.31
C LYS A 153 -1.40 5.95 13.80
N ILE A 154 -0.10 5.90 14.10
CA ILE A 154 0.41 5.83 15.47
C ILE A 154 0.23 7.20 16.15
N GLU A 155 -0.57 7.25 17.20
CA GLU A 155 -0.92 8.50 17.90
C GLU A 155 -0.03 8.80 19.10
N ASP A 156 0.58 7.77 19.71
CA ASP A 156 1.39 7.94 20.91
C ASP A 156 2.59 6.98 21.03
N LYS A 157 3.47 7.29 22.00
CA LYS A 157 4.69 6.51 22.26
C LYS A 157 4.42 5.10 22.79
N ASN A 158 3.33 4.88 23.52
CA ASN A 158 3.00 3.57 24.04
C ASN A 158 2.55 2.65 22.90
N GLN A 159 1.72 3.14 22.00
CA GLN A 159 1.29 2.43 20.80
C GLN A 159 2.48 2.14 19.87
N PHE A 160 3.40 3.08 19.70
CA PHE A 160 4.67 2.82 19.00
C PHE A 160 5.45 1.67 19.66
N GLY A 161 5.60 1.70 20.99
CA GLY A 161 6.26 0.64 21.75
C GLY A 161 5.59 -0.72 21.58
N HIS A 162 4.26 -0.78 21.58
CA HIS A 162 3.51 -2.01 21.30
C HIS A 162 3.82 -2.55 19.91
N CYS A 163 3.87 -1.69 18.89
CA CYS A 163 4.17 -2.11 17.53
C CYS A 163 5.61 -2.63 17.41
N VAL A 164 6.59 -2.00 18.08
CA VAL A 164 7.97 -2.51 18.15
C VAL A 164 8.01 -3.90 18.80
N ASP A 165 7.36 -4.07 19.95
CA ASP A 165 7.32 -5.36 20.67
C ASP A 165 6.67 -6.47 19.84
N LEU A 166 5.71 -6.12 18.98
CA LEU A 166 4.98 -7.05 18.12
C LEU A 166 5.69 -7.32 16.78
N GLY A 167 6.89 -6.77 16.56
CA GLY A 167 7.71 -7.09 15.40
C GLY A 167 7.38 -6.27 14.14
N PHE A 168 6.77 -5.09 14.29
CA PHE A 168 6.66 -4.14 13.20
C PHE A 168 8.05 -3.66 12.74
N HIS A 169 8.19 -3.50 11.43
CA HIS A 169 9.45 -3.14 10.80
C HIS A 169 9.48 -1.67 10.39
N PHE A 170 8.32 -1.13 10.02
CA PHE A 170 8.12 0.24 9.59
C PHE A 170 6.97 0.88 10.38
N PHE A 171 7.00 2.20 10.45
CA PHE A 171 6.10 3.07 11.20
C PHE A 171 5.98 4.41 10.45
#